data_AF-A0A2E0UL55-F1
#
_entry.id   AF-A0A2E0UL55-F1
#
_cell.length_a   1.000
_cell.length_b   1.000
_cell.length_c   1.000
_cell.angle_alpha   90.00
_cell.angle_beta   90.00
_cell.angle_gamma   90.00
#
_symmetry.space_group_name_H-M   'P 1'
#
loop_
_entity.id
_entity.type
_entity.pdbx_description
1 polymer ?
#
loop_
_entity_poly.entity_id
_entity_poly.type
_entity_poly.pdbx_seq_one_letter_code
_entity_poly.pdbx_strand_id
1 'polypeptide(L)'
;MTERTFRLFDKELDKLRTRLLKMGSVAFEQVDCAFKALLDTDHELVKKVIDWEAKVDKYDVKIDRLCMRMLALQQPVAKDLRSVMTALALNSILERIGDLAVNIAEHIEHLIDHQELVASSPLPKMEPVIAEMLKDSFDAYLYEDVELARRVAEMDNELDDL
;
A
#
# COMPACT_ATOMS: atom_id res chain seq x y z
N MET A 1 -17.90 10.42 31.96
CA MET A 1 -16.52 10.48 31.39
C MET A 1 -16.33 9.54 30.21
N THR A 2 -16.94 8.35 30.21
CA THR A 2 -16.88 7.33 29.15
C THR A 2 -17.32 7.83 27.77
N GLU A 3 -18.45 8.53 27.65
CA GLU A 3 -19.02 8.92 26.35
C GLU A 3 -18.14 9.91 25.54
N ARG A 4 -17.35 10.75 26.22
CA ARG A 4 -16.46 11.74 25.59
C ARG A 4 -15.17 11.08 25.09
N THR A 5 -14.70 10.02 25.77
CA THR A 5 -13.53 9.23 25.38
C THR A 5 -13.84 8.35 24.16
N PHE A 6 -15.01 7.71 24.13
CA PHE A 6 -15.45 6.92 22.95
C PHE A 6 -15.49 7.78 21.68
N ARG A 7 -16.11 8.97 21.73
CA ARG A 7 -16.13 9.89 20.56
C ARG A 7 -14.76 10.41 20.14
N LEU A 8 -13.77 10.40 21.04
CA LEU A 8 -12.40 10.80 20.69
C LEU A 8 -11.66 9.65 19.99
N PHE A 9 -11.83 8.42 20.48
CA PHE A 9 -11.26 7.23 19.86
C PHE A 9 -11.73 7.08 18.41
N ASP A 10 -13.04 7.12 18.20
CA ASP A 10 -13.65 6.99 16.87
C ASP A 10 -13.08 8.03 15.88
N LYS A 11 -12.95 9.28 16.34
CA LYS A 11 -12.36 10.35 15.52
C LYS A 11 -10.89 10.13 15.19
N GLU A 12 -10.09 9.62 16.12
CA GLU A 12 -8.69 9.30 15.84
C GLU A 12 -8.58 8.07 14.94
N LEU A 13 -9.48 7.10 15.08
CA LEU A 13 -9.56 5.94 14.19
C LEU A 13 -9.95 6.34 12.76
N ASP A 14 -10.89 7.26 12.58
CA ASP A 14 -11.24 7.80 11.26
C ASP A 14 -10.08 8.56 10.62
N LYS A 15 -9.32 9.33 11.42
CA LYS A 15 -8.08 9.98 10.95
C LYS A 15 -7.04 8.95 10.54
N LEU A 16 -6.90 7.86 11.28
CA LEU A 16 -5.97 6.78 11.00
C LEU A 16 -6.33 6.10 9.67
N ARG A 17 -7.59 5.71 9.48
CA ARG A 17 -8.13 5.18 8.22
C ARG A 17 -7.89 6.11 7.04
N THR A 18 -8.18 7.40 7.22
CA THR A 18 -7.97 8.42 6.18
C THR A 18 -6.49 8.54 5.78
N ARG A 19 -5.56 8.40 6.73
CA ARG A 19 -4.12 8.45 6.42
C ARG A 19 -3.66 7.19 5.70
N LEU A 20 -4.10 6.02 6.13
CA LEU A 20 -3.83 4.75 5.45
C LEU A 20 -4.32 4.80 4.00
N LEU A 21 -5.55 5.27 3.75
CA LEU A 21 -6.07 5.45 2.39
C LEU A 21 -5.21 6.38 1.54
N LYS A 22 -4.74 7.49 2.12
CA LYS A 22 -3.87 8.43 1.40
C LYS A 22 -2.48 7.87 1.12
N MET A 23 -1.93 7.08 2.04
CA MET A 23 -0.65 6.41 1.84
C MET A 23 -0.78 5.30 0.79
N GLY A 24 -1.79 4.45 0.92
CA GLY A 24 -2.07 3.37 -0.03
C GLY A 24 -2.29 3.89 -1.44
N SER A 25 -3.06 4.97 -1.59
CA SER A 25 -3.24 5.62 -2.90
C SER A 25 -1.92 6.06 -3.53
N VAL A 26 -0.95 6.55 -2.74
CA VAL A 26 0.37 6.95 -3.26
C VAL A 26 1.21 5.73 -3.59
N ALA A 27 1.25 4.73 -2.71
CA ALA A 27 2.01 3.50 -2.92
C ALA A 27 1.51 2.72 -4.16
N PHE A 28 0.19 2.65 -4.37
CA PHE A 28 -0.38 1.98 -5.53
C PHE A 28 -0.12 2.76 -6.82
N GLU A 29 -0.17 4.10 -6.77
CA GLU A 29 0.22 4.94 -7.91
C GLU A 29 1.72 4.80 -8.24
N GLN A 30 2.58 4.59 -7.23
CA GLN A 30 3.99 4.26 -7.45
C GLN A 30 4.16 2.93 -8.17
N VAL A 31 3.45 1.87 -7.76
CA VAL A 31 3.50 0.56 -8.42
C VAL A 31 3.05 0.67 -9.88
N ASP A 32 1.89 1.28 -10.13
CA ASP A 32 1.35 1.48 -11.49
C ASP A 32 2.33 2.30 -12.37
N CYS A 33 2.89 3.39 -11.84
CA CYS A 33 3.88 4.18 -12.58
C CYS A 33 5.18 3.41 -12.81
N ALA A 34 5.65 2.60 -11.86
CA ALA A 34 6.86 1.80 -11.99
C ALA A 34 6.72 0.74 -13.08
N PHE A 35 5.57 0.04 -13.13
CA PHE A 35 5.29 -0.92 -14.21
C PHE A 35 5.16 -0.23 -15.57
N LYS A 36 4.46 0.89 -15.68
CA LYS A 36 4.38 1.66 -16.93
C LYS A 36 5.74 2.14 -17.40
N ALA A 37 6.54 2.68 -16.49
CA ALA A 37 7.91 3.09 -16.77
C ALA A 37 8.76 1.91 -17.29
N LEU A 38 8.58 0.73 -16.71
CA LEU A 38 9.32 -0.48 -17.08
C LEU A 38 8.94 -0.97 -18.48
N LEU A 39 7.65 -0.98 -18.80
CA LEU A 39 7.13 -1.47 -20.09
C LEU A 39 7.36 -0.48 -21.24
N ASP A 40 7.29 0.83 -20.98
CA ASP A 40 7.37 1.87 -22.00
C ASP A 40 8.75 2.59 -22.04
N THR A 41 9.66 2.24 -21.13
CA THR A 41 10.96 2.95 -20.94
C THR A 41 10.77 4.45 -20.64
N ASP A 42 9.76 4.81 -19.86
CA ASP A 42 9.44 6.22 -19.55
C ASP A 42 10.25 6.71 -18.33
N HIS A 43 11.33 7.44 -18.60
CA HIS A 43 12.19 8.04 -17.58
C HIS A 43 11.51 9.12 -16.72
N GLU A 44 10.49 9.80 -17.23
CA GLU A 44 9.76 10.80 -16.43
C GLU A 44 8.93 10.10 -15.34
N LEU A 45 8.37 8.94 -15.66
CA LEU A 45 7.67 8.10 -14.68
C LEU A 45 8.62 7.52 -13.63
N VAL A 46 9.84 7.11 -14.00
CA VAL A 46 10.88 6.67 -13.04
C VAL A 46 11.12 7.75 -11.99
N LYS A 47 11.40 8.98 -12.43
CA LYS A 47 11.67 10.10 -11.55
C LYS A 47 10.47 10.41 -10.64
N LYS A 48 9.26 10.33 -11.18
CA LYS A 48 8.02 10.55 -10.43
C LYS A 48 7.84 9.54 -9.30
N VAL A 49 8.17 8.27 -9.53
CA VAL A 49 8.10 7.20 -8.52
C VAL A 49 9.07 7.47 -7.37
N ILE A 50 10.32 7.83 -7.69
CA ILE A 50 11.36 8.15 -6.70
C ILE A 50 10.98 9.39 -5.88
N ASP A 51 10.48 10.45 -6.53
CA ASP A 51 10.06 11.68 -5.84
C ASP A 51 8.89 11.45 -4.86
N TRP A 52 8.10 10.40 -5.05
CA TRP A 52 6.98 10.05 -4.18
C TRP A 52 7.35 9.24 -2.93
N GLU A 53 8.54 8.64 -2.87
CA GLU A 53 9.04 7.92 -1.69
C GLU A 53 8.95 8.79 -0.44
N ALA A 54 9.46 10.03 -0.52
CA ALA A 54 9.40 11.00 0.56
C ALA A 54 7.97 11.38 0.99
N LYS A 55 6.95 11.09 0.17
CA LYS A 55 5.53 11.28 0.53
C LYS A 55 5.00 10.07 1.31
N VAL A 56 5.39 8.85 0.93
CA VAL A 56 5.08 7.60 1.65
C VAL A 56 5.68 7.64 3.05
N ASP A 57 6.98 7.97 3.19
CA ASP A 57 7.66 8.10 4.49
C ASP A 57 6.96 9.08 5.44
N LYS A 58 6.51 10.21 4.87
CA LYS A 58 5.78 11.23 5.64
C LYS A 58 4.44 10.72 6.14
N TYR A 59 3.79 9.80 5.43
CA TYR A 59 2.57 9.17 5.90
C TYR A 59 2.87 8.10 6.94
N ASP A 60 3.87 7.27 6.69
CA ASP A 60 4.33 6.22 7.60
C ASP A 60 4.57 6.79 9.02
N VAL A 61 5.44 7.78 9.13
CA VAL A 61 5.75 8.44 10.41
C VAL A 61 4.51 9.06 11.07
N LYS A 62 3.55 9.57 10.28
CA LYS A 62 2.31 10.16 10.82
C LYS A 62 1.32 9.11 11.31
N ILE A 63 1.28 7.96 10.68
CA ILE A 63 0.41 6.83 11.02
C ILE A 63 0.96 6.18 12.30
N ASP A 64 2.25 5.84 12.32
CA ASP A 64 2.92 5.27 13.49
C ASP A 64 2.77 6.14 14.74
N ARG A 65 3.04 7.45 14.62
CA ARG A 65 2.87 8.39 15.74
C ARG A 65 1.43 8.49 16.22
N LEU A 66 0.45 8.30 15.34
CA LEU A 66 -0.96 8.32 15.73
C LEU A 66 -1.33 7.02 16.45
N CYS A 67 -0.94 5.86 15.92
CA CYS A 67 -1.14 4.57 16.55
C CYS A 67 -0.54 4.55 17.96
N MET A 68 0.73 4.94 18.11
CA MET A 68 1.40 5.01 19.42
C MET A 68 0.69 5.93 20.40
N ARG A 69 0.18 7.07 19.92
CA ARG A 69 -0.60 8.00 20.74
C ARG A 69 -1.94 7.41 21.18
N MET A 70 -2.64 6.71 20.28
CA MET A 70 -3.91 6.04 20.60
C MET A 70 -3.69 4.95 21.64
N LEU A 71 -2.65 4.11 21.47
CA LEU A 71 -2.28 3.07 22.44
C LEU A 71 -1.95 3.66 23.81
N ALA A 72 -1.12 4.71 23.86
CA ALA A 72 -0.66 5.30 25.12
C ALA A 72 -1.75 6.07 25.87
N LEU A 73 -2.57 6.86 25.17
CA LEU A 73 -3.54 7.76 25.81
C LEU A 73 -4.92 7.14 26.04
N GLN A 74 -5.30 6.14 25.23
CA GLN A 74 -6.67 5.63 25.23
C GLN A 74 -6.75 4.18 25.71
N GLN A 75 -5.63 3.45 25.75
CA GLN A 75 -5.54 2.06 26.24
C GLN A 75 -6.65 1.17 25.68
N PRO A 76 -6.81 1.12 24.33
CA PRO A 76 -7.91 0.40 23.71
C PRO A 76 -7.79 -1.11 23.99
N VAL A 77 -8.94 -1.80 23.99
CA VAL A 77 -9.04 -3.24 24.24
C VAL A 77 -9.88 -3.92 23.17
N ALA A 78 -9.78 -5.24 23.07
CA ALA A 78 -10.58 -6.06 22.15
C ALA A 78 -10.60 -5.53 20.70
N LYS A 79 -11.77 -5.10 20.19
CA LYS A 79 -11.92 -4.63 18.81
C LYS A 79 -11.08 -3.38 18.54
N ASP A 80 -11.05 -2.43 19.47
CA ASP A 80 -10.34 -1.16 19.30
C ASP A 80 -8.83 -1.37 19.23
N LEU A 81 -8.31 -2.26 20.09
CA LEU A 81 -6.89 -2.64 20.04
C LEU A 81 -6.55 -3.31 18.71
N ARG A 82 -7.42 -4.22 18.25
CA ARG A 82 -7.23 -4.90 16.96
C ARG A 82 -7.18 -3.90 15.81
N SER A 83 -8.09 -2.92 15.78
CA SER A 83 -8.11 -1.88 14.74
C SER A 83 -6.79 -1.09 14.69
N VAL A 84 -6.23 -0.70 15.84
CA VAL A 84 -4.96 0.04 15.88
C VAL A 84 -3.77 -0.84 15.49
N MET A 85 -3.74 -2.09 15.94
CA MET A 85 -2.68 -3.04 15.58
C MET A 85 -2.71 -3.42 14.09
N THR A 86 -3.89 -3.61 13.52
CA THR A 86 -4.05 -3.85 12.08
C THR A 86 -3.60 -2.64 11.27
N ALA A 87 -3.92 -1.43 11.71
CA ALA A 87 -3.45 -0.21 11.07
C ALA A 87 -1.92 -0.08 11.07
N LEU A 88 -1.24 -0.45 12.17
CA LEU A 88 0.23 -0.51 12.23
C LEU A 88 0.80 -1.54 11.24
N ALA A 89 0.23 -2.74 11.19
CA ALA A 89 0.68 -3.78 10.27
C ALA A 89 0.51 -3.35 8.80
N LEU A 90 -0.64 -2.76 8.47
CA LEU A 90 -0.90 -2.24 7.13
C LEU A 90 0.02 -1.08 6.76
N ASN A 91 0.35 -0.20 7.71
CA ASN A 91 1.28 0.91 7.49
C ASN A 91 2.64 0.40 6.98
N SER A 92 3.20 -0.59 7.66
CA SER A 92 4.48 -1.21 7.27
C SER A 92 4.40 -1.95 5.93
N ILE A 93 3.27 -2.58 5.61
CA ILE A 93 3.07 -3.23 4.31
C ILE A 93 3.03 -2.19 3.17
N LEU A 94 2.34 -1.06 3.39
CA LEU A 94 2.25 0.01 2.41
C LEU A 94 3.59 0.70 2.13
N GLU A 95 4.40 0.90 3.17
CA GLU A 95 5.76 1.42 3.01
C GLU A 95 6.59 0.45 2.16
N ARG A 96 6.58 -0.84 2.51
CA ARG A 96 7.26 -1.87 1.74
C ARG A 96 6.81 -1.95 0.28
N ILE A 97 5.52 -1.75 -0.02
CA ILE A 97 5.02 -1.69 -1.40
C ILE A 97 5.62 -0.49 -2.15
N GLY A 98 5.68 0.68 -1.51
CA GLY A 98 6.33 1.87 -2.06
C GLY A 98 7.81 1.63 -2.35
N ASP A 99 8.54 1.04 -1.41
CA ASP A 99 9.96 0.70 -1.57
C ASP A 99 10.20 -0.28 -2.72
N LEU A 100 9.36 -1.30 -2.84
CA LEU A 100 9.44 -2.24 -3.96
C LEU A 100 9.19 -1.55 -5.31
N ALA A 101 8.27 -0.59 -5.37
CA ALA A 101 8.06 0.22 -6.57
C ALA A 101 9.27 1.10 -6.92
N VAL A 102 9.92 1.70 -5.92
CA VAL A 102 11.17 2.46 -6.10
C VAL A 102 12.29 1.53 -6.61
N ASN A 103 12.45 0.35 -6.01
CA ASN A 103 13.44 -0.64 -6.45
C ASN A 103 13.24 -1.07 -7.91
N ILE A 104 11.99 -1.27 -8.33
CA ILE A 104 11.66 -1.52 -9.75
C ILE A 104 12.10 -0.34 -10.60
N ALA A 105 11.74 0.88 -10.21
CA ALA A 105 12.05 2.09 -10.96
C ALA A 105 13.56 2.31 -11.15
N GLU A 106 14.36 2.08 -10.11
CA GLU A 106 15.83 2.19 -10.15
C GLU A 106 16.48 1.18 -11.11
N HIS A 107 15.87 0.00 -11.30
CA HIS A 107 16.40 -1.03 -12.21
C HIS A 107 16.10 -0.77 -13.68
N ILE A 108 15.17 0.12 -14.02
CA ILE A 108 14.75 0.38 -15.40
C ILE A 108 15.91 0.88 -16.26
N GLU A 109 16.81 1.72 -15.70
CA GLU A 109 17.96 2.23 -16.45
C GLU A 109 18.90 1.11 -16.93
N HIS A 110 18.95 -0.02 -16.23
CA HIS A 110 19.75 -1.18 -16.61
C HIS A 110 19.08 -2.07 -17.67
N LEU A 111 17.81 -1.82 -17.98
CA LEU A 111 17.00 -2.64 -18.88
C LEU A 111 16.70 -1.96 -20.23
N ILE A 112 17.22 -0.75 -20.46
CA ILE A 112 16.99 0.04 -21.68
C ILE A 112 17.35 -0.76 -22.94
N ASP A 113 18.51 -1.42 -22.95
CA ASP A 113 18.98 -2.24 -24.08
C ASP A 113 18.34 -3.64 -24.14
N HIS A 114 17.41 -3.93 -23.22
CA HIS A 114 16.83 -5.25 -22.98
C HIS A 114 15.29 -5.24 -22.99
N GLN A 115 14.68 -4.25 -23.64
CA GLN A 115 13.22 -4.11 -23.70
C GLN A 115 12.50 -5.32 -24.29
N GLU A 116 13.08 -6.02 -25.27
CA GLU A 116 12.51 -7.26 -25.81
C GLU A 116 12.42 -8.38 -24.74
N LEU A 117 13.35 -8.42 -23.79
CA LEU A 117 13.31 -9.37 -22.68
C LEU A 117 12.20 -9.02 -21.69
N VAL A 118 12.01 -7.74 -21.40
CA VAL A 118 10.90 -7.26 -20.55
C VAL A 118 9.55 -7.60 -21.18
N ALA A 119 9.38 -7.30 -22.48
CA ALA A 119 8.13 -7.54 -23.20
C ALA A 119 7.79 -9.03 -23.37
N SER A 120 8.81 -9.90 -23.46
CA SER A 120 8.62 -11.35 -23.55
C SER A 120 8.53 -12.08 -22.20
N SER A 121 8.77 -11.36 -21.09
CA SER A 121 8.62 -11.89 -19.74
C SER A 121 7.15 -12.00 -19.31
N PRO A 122 6.85 -12.61 -18.14
CA PRO A 122 5.52 -12.58 -17.55
C PRO A 122 5.05 -11.20 -17.05
N LEU A 123 5.96 -10.23 -16.87
CA LEU A 123 5.67 -8.92 -16.26
C LEU A 123 4.46 -8.18 -16.86
N PRO A 124 4.27 -8.11 -18.20
CA PRO A 124 3.09 -7.46 -18.78
C PRO A 124 1.76 -8.13 -18.41
N LYS A 125 1.79 -9.44 -18.06
CA LYS A 125 0.60 -10.17 -17.60
C LYS A 125 0.40 -10.03 -16.09
N MET A 126 1.48 -9.88 -15.33
CA MET A 126 1.44 -9.70 -13.87
C MET A 126 0.89 -8.34 -13.47
N GLU A 127 1.21 -7.28 -14.21
CA GLU A 127 0.81 -5.89 -13.92
C GLU A 127 -0.69 -5.73 -13.59
N PRO A 128 -1.63 -6.16 -14.45
CA PRO A 128 -3.06 -5.97 -14.18
C PRO A 128 -3.55 -6.78 -12.97
N VAL A 129 -2.97 -7.96 -12.73
CA VAL A 129 -3.30 -8.83 -11.59
C VAL A 129 -2.85 -8.17 -10.29
N ILE A 130 -1.61 -7.66 -10.25
CA ILE A 130 -1.06 -6.94 -9.09
C ILE A 130 -1.91 -5.69 -8.79
N ALA A 131 -2.25 -4.91 -9.81
CA ALA A 131 -3.08 -3.71 -9.64
C ALA A 131 -4.46 -4.04 -9.04
N GLU A 132 -5.09 -5.12 -9.51
CA GLU A 132 -6.36 -5.61 -8.97
C GLU A 132 -6.21 -6.11 -7.53
N MET A 133 -5.19 -6.92 -7.24
CA MET A 133 -4.91 -7.43 -5.89
C MET A 133 -4.72 -6.30 -4.88
N LEU A 134 -3.95 -5.25 -5.23
CA LEU A 134 -3.71 -4.11 -4.34
C LEU A 134 -5.01 -3.34 -4.06
N LYS A 135 -5.80 -3.08 -5.10
CA LYS A 135 -7.10 -2.41 -4.97
C LYS A 135 -8.05 -3.22 -4.09
N ASP A 136 -8.23 -4.49 -4.41
CA ASP A 136 -9.21 -5.35 -3.74
C ASP A 136 -8.77 -5.69 -2.30
N SER A 137 -7.46 -5.77 -2.01
CA SER A 137 -6.94 -5.85 -0.64
C SER A 137 -7.38 -4.66 0.21
N PHE A 138 -7.32 -3.47 -0.37
CA PHE A 138 -7.63 -2.23 0.33
C PHE A 138 -9.14 -2.03 0.49
N ASP A 139 -9.92 -2.38 -0.53
CA ASP A 139 -11.38 -2.40 -0.46
C ASP A 139 -11.85 -3.41 0.59
N ALA A 140 -11.27 -4.61 0.63
CA ALA A 140 -11.58 -5.64 1.62
C ALA A 140 -11.34 -5.14 3.06
N TYR A 141 -10.21 -4.44 3.27
CA TYR A 141 -9.93 -3.83 4.57
C TYR A 141 -10.91 -2.69 4.91
N LEU A 142 -11.20 -1.80 3.96
CA LEU A 142 -12.03 -0.62 4.20
C LEU A 142 -13.49 -1.00 4.50
N TYR A 143 -14.01 -1.99 3.79
CA TYR A 143 -15.40 -2.43 3.89
C TYR A 143 -15.60 -3.63 4.82
N GLU A 144 -14.53 -4.11 5.46
CA GLU A 144 -14.53 -5.33 6.30
C GLU A 144 -15.09 -6.55 5.51
N ASP A 145 -14.76 -6.64 4.21
CA ASP A 145 -15.26 -7.68 3.30
C ASP A 145 -14.35 -8.93 3.33
N VAL A 146 -14.85 -9.96 4.02
CA VAL A 146 -14.14 -11.23 4.20
C VAL A 146 -14.07 -12.05 2.92
N GLU A 147 -15.09 -11.99 2.06
CA GLU A 147 -15.10 -12.76 0.82
C GLU A 147 -14.13 -12.16 -0.20
N LEU A 148 -14.07 -10.83 -0.28
CA LEU A 148 -13.08 -10.14 -1.10
C LEU A 148 -11.65 -10.43 -0.61
N ALA A 149 -11.42 -10.43 0.71
CA ALA A 149 -10.12 -10.80 1.27
C ALA A 149 -9.69 -12.23 0.92
N ARG A 150 -10.64 -13.19 0.90
CA ARG A 150 -10.34 -14.58 0.47
C ARG A 150 -10.01 -14.65 -1.01
N ARG A 151 -10.77 -13.95 -1.86
CA ARG A 151 -10.49 -13.87 -3.30
C ARG A 151 -9.09 -13.34 -3.57
N VAL A 152 -8.67 -12.27 -2.89
CA VAL A 152 -7.31 -11.73 -3.06
C VAL A 152 -6.24 -12.77 -2.72
N ALA A 153 -6.46 -13.58 -1.68
CA ALA A 153 -5.53 -14.67 -1.34
C ALA A 153 -5.51 -15.79 -2.40
N GLU A 154 -6.60 -15.99 -3.14
CA GLU A 154 -6.63 -16.92 -4.28
C GLU A 154 -5.86 -16.34 -5.48
N MET A 155 -6.02 -15.05 -5.77
CA MET A 155 -5.31 -14.33 -6.84
C MET A 155 -3.78 -14.39 -6.68
N ASP A 156 -3.26 -14.48 -5.45
CA ASP A 156 -1.83 -14.66 -5.18
C ASP A 156 -1.28 -15.95 -5.81
N ASN A 157 -2.05 -17.05 -5.75
CA ASN A 157 -1.64 -18.30 -6.41
C ASN A 157 -1.69 -18.18 -7.94
N GLU A 158 -2.68 -17.44 -8.47
CA GLU A 158 -2.78 -17.19 -9.90
C GLU A 158 -1.59 -16.34 -10.40
N LEU A 159 -1.12 -15.39 -9.59
CA LEU A 159 0.06 -14.59 -9.87
C LEU A 159 1.36 -15.41 -9.80
N ASP A 160 1.48 -16.32 -8.83
CA ASP A 160 2.63 -17.23 -8.69
C ASP A 160 2.77 -18.22 -9.86
N ASP A 161 1.65 -18.58 -10.49
CA ASP A 161 1.61 -19.51 -11.63
C ASP A 161 1.97 -18.86 -12.99
N LEU A 162 2.16 -17.53 -13.05
CA LEU A 162 2.54 -16.76 -14.26
C LEU A 162 4.03 -16.81 -14.59
#